data_AF-A0A3E0LBI1-F1
#
_entry.id   AF-A0A3E0LBI1-F1
#
_cell.length_a   1.000
_cell.length_b   1.000
_cell.length_c   1.000
_cell.angle_alpha   90.00
_cell.angle_beta   90.00
_cell.angle_gamma   90.00
#
_symmetry.space_group_name_H-M   'P 1'
#
loop_
_entity.id
_entity.type
_entity.pdbx_description
1 polymer ?
#
loop_
_entity_poly.entity_id
_entity_poly.type
_entity_poly.pdbx_seq_one_letter_code
_entity_poly.pdbx_strand_id
1 'polypeptide(L)'
;MSIDDPRQVRFLIEKMEASLPIPVRATPETLKIAETKGERYKPDHQFSIDKIFYTGDEGGIICFLKNELGKQTGLICSLTHLRIDNDHPLAADIQSYQKKRSMRIALQDGKTGKALRIAKQNRPKKGFGK
;
A
#
# COMPACT_ATOMS: atom_id res chain seq x y z
N MET A 1 19.32 -1.18 3.29
CA MET A 1 18.56 -2.43 3.03
C MET A 1 17.34 -2.06 2.19
N SER A 2 17.27 -2.46 0.92
CA SER A 2 16.27 -1.93 -0.05
C SER A 2 14.85 -2.44 0.19
N ILE A 3 13.86 -1.53 0.13
CA ILE A 3 12.46 -1.76 0.50
C ILE A 3 11.80 -2.90 -0.23
N ASP A 4 12.05 -3.04 -1.52
CA ASP A 4 11.47 -4.13 -2.27
C ASP A 4 12.54 -5.11 -2.73
N ASP A 5 12.13 -6.35 -2.95
CA ASP A 5 12.92 -7.28 -3.74
C ASP A 5 12.79 -6.86 -5.22
N PRO A 6 13.88 -6.48 -5.91
CA PRO A 6 13.81 -5.97 -7.28
C PRO A 6 13.23 -6.97 -8.28
N ARG A 7 13.36 -8.27 -8.05
CA ARG A 7 12.79 -9.29 -8.95
C ARG A 7 11.28 -9.41 -8.74
N GLN A 8 10.84 -9.46 -7.47
CA GLN A 8 9.43 -9.56 -7.14
C GLN A 8 8.65 -8.32 -7.60
N VAL A 9 9.21 -7.12 -7.41
CA VAL A 9 8.54 -5.88 -7.80
C VAL A 9 8.42 -5.76 -9.32
N ARG A 10 9.44 -6.14 -10.09
CA ARG A 10 9.37 -6.13 -11.57
C ARG A 10 8.26 -7.05 -12.08
N PHE A 11 8.18 -8.27 -11.56
CA PHE A 11 7.14 -9.22 -11.97
C PHE A 11 5.73 -8.72 -11.62
N LEU A 12 5.57 -8.07 -10.46
CA LEU A 12 4.30 -7.46 -10.08
C LEU A 12 3.94 -6.30 -11.02
N ILE A 13 4.91 -5.44 -11.37
CA ILE A 13 4.70 -4.32 -12.29
C ILE A 13 4.24 -4.83 -13.65
N GLU A 14 4.90 -5.83 -14.23
CA GLU A 14 4.50 -6.43 -15.52
C GLU A 14 3.07 -6.95 -15.50
N LYS A 15 2.68 -7.67 -14.43
CA LYS A 15 1.30 -8.14 -14.24
C LYS A 15 0.30 -7.00 -14.14
N MET A 16 0.65 -5.96 -13.38
CA MET A 16 -0.21 -4.80 -13.18
C MET A 16 -0.40 -4.03 -14.49
N GLU A 17 0.68 -3.75 -15.24
CA GLU A 17 0.63 -3.10 -16.55
C GLU A 17 -0.26 -3.86 -17.53
N ALA A 18 -0.15 -5.19 -17.57
CA ALA A 18 -0.99 -6.05 -18.41
C ALA A 18 -2.47 -6.07 -17.99
N SER A 19 -2.79 -5.65 -16.76
CA SER A 19 -4.15 -5.66 -16.20
C SER A 19 -4.76 -4.26 -16.07
N LEU A 20 -4.09 -3.21 -16.57
CA LEU A 20 -4.65 -1.87 -16.55
C LEU A 20 -5.88 -1.77 -17.47
N PRO A 21 -6.94 -1.06 -17.07
CA PRO A 21 -7.11 -0.36 -15.80
C PRO A 21 -7.48 -1.27 -14.61
N ILE A 22 -6.91 -1.04 -13.43
CA ILE A 22 -7.17 -1.85 -12.23
C ILE A 22 -8.12 -1.11 -11.27
N PRO A 23 -9.29 -1.68 -10.93
CA PRO A 23 -10.22 -1.07 -9.97
C PRO A 23 -9.67 -1.13 -8.53
N VAL A 24 -9.73 -0.01 -7.83
CA VAL A 24 -9.23 0.14 -6.45
C VAL A 24 -10.06 1.15 -5.66
N ARG A 25 -9.88 1.16 -4.34
CA ARG A 25 -10.33 2.23 -3.44
C ARG A 25 -9.14 2.83 -2.71
N ALA A 26 -9.19 4.13 -2.42
CA ALA A 26 -8.17 4.76 -1.58
C ALA A 26 -8.39 4.45 -0.09
N THR A 27 -7.33 4.44 0.72
CA THR A 27 -7.52 4.31 2.18
C THR A 27 -8.12 5.59 2.77
N PRO A 28 -8.76 5.53 3.95
CA PRO A 28 -9.32 6.72 4.61
C PRO A 28 -8.30 7.84 4.82
N GLU A 29 -7.05 7.51 5.11
CA GLU A 29 -5.97 8.48 5.31
C GLU A 29 -5.66 9.22 4.00
N THR A 30 -5.62 8.50 2.88
CA THR A 30 -5.39 9.05 1.56
C THR A 30 -6.55 9.93 1.10
N LEU A 31 -7.80 9.54 1.41
CA LEU A 31 -8.97 10.38 1.14
C LEU A 31 -8.96 11.68 1.95
N LYS A 32 -8.54 11.65 3.22
CA LYS A 32 -8.36 12.86 4.03
C LYS A 32 -7.31 13.80 3.42
N ILE A 33 -6.19 13.26 2.91
CA ILE A 33 -5.16 14.06 2.23
C ILE A 33 -5.69 14.63 0.90
N ALA A 34 -6.54 13.90 0.18
CA ALA A 34 -7.19 14.43 -1.02
C ALA A 34 -8.12 15.60 -0.68
N GLU A 35 -8.89 15.47 0.42
CA GLU A 35 -9.82 16.50 0.88
C GLU A 35 -9.10 17.81 1.25
N THR A 36 -7.93 17.74 1.88
CA THR A 36 -7.12 18.95 2.17
C THR A 36 -6.59 19.64 0.90
N LYS A 37 -6.57 18.93 -0.22
CA LYS A 37 -6.20 19.45 -1.55
C LYS A 37 -7.43 19.89 -2.38
N GLY A 38 -8.62 19.86 -1.80
CA GLY A 38 -9.88 20.26 -2.46
C GLY A 38 -10.57 19.14 -3.24
N GLU A 39 -10.09 17.90 -3.17
CA GLU A 39 -10.71 16.74 -3.82
C GLU A 39 -11.43 15.87 -2.80
N ARG A 40 -12.77 15.92 -2.79
CA ARG A 40 -13.59 15.18 -1.83
C ARG A 40 -14.23 13.96 -2.48
N TYR A 41 -13.91 12.79 -1.97
CA TYR A 41 -14.45 11.50 -2.42
C TYR A 41 -15.19 10.79 -1.29
N LYS A 42 -16.15 9.93 -1.65
CA LYS A 42 -16.81 9.06 -0.69
C LYS A 42 -15.85 7.96 -0.20
N PRO A 43 -16.01 7.42 1.02
CA PRO A 43 -15.14 6.35 1.55
C PRO A 43 -15.06 5.09 0.68
N ASP A 44 -16.12 4.79 -0.05
CA ASP A 44 -16.28 3.65 -0.95
C ASP A 44 -16.08 3.99 -2.42
N HIS A 45 -15.69 5.24 -2.74
CA HIS A 45 -15.51 5.69 -4.11
C HIS A 45 -14.53 4.81 -4.87
N GLN A 46 -14.93 4.38 -6.06
CA GLN A 46 -14.13 3.50 -6.89
C GLN A 46 -13.22 4.34 -7.80
N PHE A 47 -11.93 4.03 -7.76
CA PHE A 47 -10.95 4.58 -8.68
C PHE A 47 -10.46 3.50 -9.62
N SER A 48 -9.82 3.91 -10.70
CA SER A 48 -9.07 3.02 -11.59
C SER A 48 -7.62 3.46 -11.64
N ILE A 49 -6.68 2.55 -11.37
CA ILE A 49 -5.28 2.75 -11.69
C ILE A 49 -5.15 2.66 -13.21
N ASP A 50 -4.61 3.70 -13.84
CA ASP A 50 -4.42 3.73 -15.29
C ASP A 50 -2.96 3.88 -15.73
N LYS A 51 -2.08 4.23 -14.78
CA LYS A 51 -0.64 4.30 -14.98
C LYS A 51 0.09 3.99 -13.70
N ILE A 52 1.21 3.29 -13.80
CA ILE A 52 2.09 2.99 -12.67
C ILE A 52 3.54 3.33 -12.97
N PHE A 53 4.30 3.64 -11.92
CA PHE A 53 5.75 3.87 -11.99
C PHE A 53 6.43 3.33 -10.74
N TYR A 54 7.62 2.75 -10.89
CA TYR A 54 8.43 2.36 -9.73
C TYR A 54 9.45 3.45 -9.38
N THR A 55 9.36 3.98 -8.17
CA THR A 55 10.26 5.02 -7.64
C THR A 55 11.18 4.52 -6.53
N GLY A 56 11.41 3.20 -6.46
CA GLY A 56 12.35 2.61 -5.52
C GLY A 56 11.89 2.69 -4.06
N ASP A 57 12.84 2.92 -3.16
CA ASP A 57 12.58 2.95 -1.72
C ASP A 57 11.73 4.16 -1.31
N GLU A 58 11.79 5.29 -2.02
CA GLU A 58 11.04 6.51 -1.64
C GLU A 58 9.53 6.35 -1.76
N GLY A 59 9.05 5.80 -2.88
CA GLY A 59 7.60 5.72 -3.16
C GLY A 59 7.11 4.34 -3.58
N GLY A 60 8.00 3.42 -3.95
CA GLY A 60 7.64 2.10 -4.44
C GLY A 60 6.87 2.21 -5.76
N ILE A 61 5.87 1.35 -5.95
CA ILE A 61 4.94 1.46 -7.07
C ILE A 61 3.98 2.64 -6.82
N ILE A 62 4.18 3.74 -7.54
CA ILE A 62 3.30 4.91 -7.61
C ILE A 62 2.21 4.66 -8.64
N CYS A 63 0.97 4.99 -8.29
CA CYS A 63 -0.23 4.79 -9.08
C CYS A 63 -0.88 6.15 -9.39
N PHE A 64 -1.29 6.32 -10.65
CA PHE A 64 -2.13 7.41 -11.11
C PHE A 64 -3.58 6.93 -11.15
N LEU A 65 -4.48 7.75 -10.63
CA LEU A 65 -5.88 7.37 -10.46
C LEU A 65 -6.79 8.19 -11.36
N LYS A 66 -7.71 7.48 -12.03
CA LYS A 66 -8.91 8.04 -12.63
C LYS A 66 -10.11 7.78 -11.73
N ASN A 67 -11.08 8.71 -11.75
CA ASN A 67 -12.37 8.49 -11.10
C ASN A 67 -13.28 7.61 -11.97
N GLU A 68 -14.48 7.30 -11.47
CA GLU A 68 -15.50 6.49 -12.16
C GLU A 68 -15.91 7.04 -13.53
N LEU A 69 -15.73 8.35 -13.78
CA LEU A 69 -15.99 9.01 -15.05
C LEU A 69 -14.80 8.91 -16.03
N GLY A 70 -13.73 8.21 -15.67
CA GLY A 70 -12.51 8.08 -16.46
C GLY A 70 -11.64 9.35 -16.49
N LYS A 71 -11.98 10.37 -15.70
CA LYS A 71 -11.22 11.63 -15.62
C LYS A 71 -10.03 11.43 -14.69
N GLN A 72 -8.87 11.94 -15.11
CA GLN A 72 -7.68 12.01 -14.26
C GLN A 72 -7.99 12.78 -12.98
N THR A 73 -7.65 12.18 -11.84
CA THR A 73 -7.70 12.84 -10.53
C THR A 73 -6.34 13.46 -10.22
N GLY A 74 -6.28 14.40 -9.29
CA GLY A 74 -5.00 14.85 -8.72
C GLY A 74 -4.41 13.86 -7.71
N LEU A 75 -5.06 12.72 -7.50
CA LEU A 75 -4.63 11.70 -6.54
C LEU A 75 -3.59 10.77 -7.17
N ILE A 76 -2.32 11.06 -6.88
CA ILE A 76 -1.18 10.21 -7.20
C ILE A 76 -0.60 9.70 -5.88
N CYS A 77 -0.52 8.38 -5.71
CA CYS A 77 -0.08 7.79 -4.44
C CYS A 77 0.61 6.44 -4.61
N SER A 78 1.32 5.98 -3.58
CA SER A 78 1.90 4.63 -3.55
C SER A 78 0.80 3.57 -3.50
N LEU A 79 1.03 2.41 -4.11
CA LEU A 79 0.14 1.26 -4.09
C LEU A 79 -0.22 0.83 -2.65
N THR A 80 0.63 1.09 -1.65
CA THR A 80 0.34 0.82 -0.22
C THR A 80 -0.79 1.68 0.36
N HIS A 81 -1.21 2.73 -0.34
CA HIS A 81 -2.31 3.63 0.03
C HIS A 81 -3.63 3.28 -0.66
N LEU A 82 -3.68 2.13 -1.32
CA LEU A 82 -4.83 1.64 -2.07
C LEU A 82 -5.32 0.31 -1.50
N ARG A 83 -6.58 0.01 -1.77
CA ARG A 83 -7.24 -1.25 -1.45
C ARG A 83 -7.77 -1.83 -2.74
N ILE A 84 -7.41 -3.07 -3.01
CA ILE A 84 -7.92 -3.84 -4.13
C ILE A 84 -8.99 -4.80 -3.63
N ASP A 85 -10.04 -5.00 -4.42
CA ASP A 85 -11.08 -5.98 -4.12
C ASP A 85 -10.52 -7.41 -4.21
N ASN A 86 -10.98 -8.28 -3.31
CA ASN A 86 -10.46 -9.65 -3.18
C ASN A 86 -10.80 -10.55 -4.38
N ASP A 87 -11.78 -10.16 -5.19
CA ASP A 87 -12.20 -10.84 -6.41
C ASP A 87 -11.28 -10.54 -7.60
N HIS A 88 -10.43 -9.51 -7.51
CA HIS A 88 -9.53 -9.17 -8.59
C HIS A 88 -8.40 -10.22 -8.75
N PRO A 89 -8.05 -10.65 -9.98
CA PRO A 89 -7.01 -11.66 -10.21
C PRO A 89 -5.64 -11.33 -9.59
N LEU A 90 -5.31 -10.04 -9.49
CA LEU A 90 -4.07 -9.55 -8.87
C LEU A 90 -4.15 -9.28 -7.37
N ALA A 91 -5.29 -9.52 -6.71
CA ALA A 91 -5.50 -9.14 -5.32
C ALA A 91 -4.43 -9.72 -4.39
N ALA A 92 -4.14 -11.02 -4.51
CA ALA A 92 -3.15 -11.69 -3.68
C ALA A 92 -1.73 -11.12 -3.85
N ASP A 93 -1.32 -10.89 -5.10
CA ASP A 93 0.01 -10.36 -5.42
C ASP A 93 0.18 -8.92 -4.90
N ILE A 94 -0.83 -8.07 -5.14
CA ILE A 94 -0.85 -6.68 -4.69
C ILE A 94 -0.85 -6.60 -3.16
N GLN A 95 -1.72 -7.36 -2.49
CA GLN A 95 -1.78 -7.37 -1.01
C GLN A 95 -0.49 -7.90 -0.39
N SER A 96 0.16 -8.90 -1.00
CA SER A 96 1.45 -9.41 -0.57
C SER A 96 2.54 -8.34 -0.63
N TYR A 97 2.61 -7.58 -1.72
CA TYR A 97 3.50 -6.43 -1.86
C TYR A 97 3.20 -5.35 -0.82
N GLN A 98 1.94 -4.93 -0.69
CA GLN A 98 1.52 -3.89 0.25
C GLN A 98 1.91 -4.25 1.69
N LYS A 99 1.67 -5.51 2.10
CA LYS A 99 2.00 -6.01 3.44
C LYS A 99 3.51 -6.00 3.70
N LYS A 100 4.30 -6.58 2.78
CA LYS A 100 5.76 -6.65 2.90
C LYS A 100 6.37 -5.25 3.00
N ARG A 101 5.96 -4.35 2.09
CA ARG A 101 6.47 -2.97 2.04
C ARG A 101 6.09 -2.17 3.28
N SER A 102 4.84 -2.24 3.72
CA SER A 102 4.38 -1.52 4.92
C SER A 102 5.12 -1.96 6.19
N MET A 103 5.36 -3.27 6.36
CA MET A 103 6.15 -3.80 7.48
C MET A 103 7.58 -3.26 7.48
N ARG A 104 8.16 -3.17 6.29
CA ARG A 104 9.52 -2.70 6.05
C ARG A 104 9.69 -1.20 6.29
N ILE A 105 8.75 -0.37 5.83
CA ILE A 105 8.69 1.07 6.14
C ILE A 105 8.60 1.26 7.65
N ALA A 106 7.70 0.54 8.32
CA ALA A 106 7.54 0.65 9.77
C ALA A 106 8.80 0.22 10.56
N LEU A 107 9.58 -0.72 10.02
CA LEU A 107 10.85 -1.13 10.60
C LEU A 107 11.93 -0.05 10.44
N GLN A 108 12.01 0.61 9.29
CA GLN A 108 12.93 1.72 9.03
C GLN A 108 12.57 2.96 9.88
N ASP A 109 11.28 3.27 10.02
CA ASP A 109 10.77 4.37 10.87
C ASP A 109 11.00 4.13 12.37
N GLY A 110 11.52 2.96 12.77
CA GLY A 110 11.69 2.58 14.18
C GLY A 110 10.39 2.26 14.94
N LYS A 111 9.23 2.40 14.28
CA LYS A 111 7.89 2.11 14.86
C LYS A 111 7.75 0.64 15.24
N THR A 112 8.21 -0.28 14.38
CA THR A 112 8.18 -1.73 14.66
C THR A 112 9.17 -2.11 15.76
N GLY A 113 10.36 -1.49 15.81
CA GLY A 113 11.34 -1.70 16.87
C GLY A 113 10.82 -1.30 18.25
N LYS A 114 10.09 -0.17 18.33
CA LYS A 114 9.41 0.29 19.55
C LYS A 114 8.26 -0.65 19.95
N ALA A 115 7.40 -1.03 19.00
CA ALA A 115 6.28 -1.94 19.25
C ALA A 115 6.75 -3.34 19.70
N LEU A 116 7.77 -3.90 19.06
CA LEU A 116 8.37 -5.18 19.45
C LEU A 116 9.09 -5.10 20.80
N ARG A 117 9.79 -4.00 21.12
CA ARG A 117 10.38 -3.77 22.46
C ARG A 117 9.31 -3.72 23.55
N ILE A 118 8.23 -2.98 23.33
CA ILE A 118 7.09 -2.90 24.26
C ILE A 118 6.45 -4.28 24.44
N ALA A 119 6.19 -4.99 23.34
CA ALA A 119 5.63 -6.35 23.39
C ALA A 119 6.56 -7.35 24.11
N LYS A 120 7.88 -7.20 24.00
CA LYS A 120 8.86 -8.04 24.69
C LYS A 120 8.99 -7.69 26.19
N GLN A 121 8.85 -6.41 26.56
CA GLN A 121 8.83 -5.96 27.95
C GLN A 121 7.58 -6.42 28.71
N ASN A 122 6.44 -6.48 28.01
CA ASN A 122 5.16 -6.90 28.61
C ASN A 122 4.90 -8.42 28.56
N ARG A 123 5.86 -9.25 28.12
CA ARG A 123 5.69 -10.71 28.19
C ARG A 123 5.83 -11.18 29.64
N PRO A 124 4.82 -11.85 30.22
CA PRO A 124 4.94 -12.42 31.54
C PRO A 124 6.08 -13.46 31.55
N LYS A 125 7.02 -13.33 32.48
CA LYS A 125 8.06 -14.35 32.69
C LYS A 125 7.36 -15.61 33.17
N LYS A 126 7.23 -16.62 32.30
CA LYS A 126 6.72 -17.94 32.67
C LYS A 126 7.78 -18.57 33.59
N GLY A 127 7.57 -18.43 34.90
CA GLY A 127 8.38 -19.09 35.91
C GLY A 127 8.20 -20.60 35.78
N PHE A 128 9.29 -21.32 35.51
CA PHE A 128 9.34 -22.76 35.72
C PHE A 128 9.45 -22.97 37.24
N GLY A 129 8.32 -23.25 37.88
CA GLY A 129 8.30 -23.78 39.24
C GLY A 129 8.88 -25.20 39.23
N LYS A 130 9.90 -25.41 40.06
CA LYS A 130 10.39 -26.74 40.45
C LYS A 130 9.44 -27.37 41.46
#